data_AF-A0A5J4PIY6-F1
#
_entry.id   AF-A0A5J4PIY6-F1
#
_cell.length_a   1.000
_cell.length_b   1.000
_cell.length_c   1.000
_cell.angle_alpha   90.00
_cell.angle_beta   90.00
_cell.angle_gamma   90.00
#
_symmetry.space_group_name_H-M   'P 1'
#
loop_
_entity.id
_entity.type
_entity.pdbx_description
1 polymer ?
#
loop_
_entity_poly.entity_id
_entity_poly.type
_entity_poly.pdbx_seq_one_letter_code
_entity_poly.pdbx_strand_id
1 'polypeptide(L)'
;TKKTGSSFIGMFALRVVMAFVVAIFLNLILSPNDTPFMQTIAAVNDASIVGVLEAWLHSSLSLVVTIILIVTGLMILQRMLTEFHLIEVISRPLRPLMKVFGLPPSSPFLWIVGNLVGLAYGGAIMADMVEEGKLSLDDSNAVNHHLAISHSLLEDTLLFVALGINLWIIVGTRLLFAIIVVWGRKLIVLRYFFSKNQPSG
;
A
#
# COMPACT_ATOMS: atom_id res chain seq x y z
N THR A 1 -3.92 16.55 10.26
CA THR A 1 -3.15 16.83 9.01
C THR A 1 -1.95 17.76 9.22
N LYS A 2 -1.98 18.74 10.14
CA LYS A 2 -0.75 19.52 10.50
C LYS A 2 0.32 18.72 11.26
N LYS A 3 -0.02 17.59 11.89
CA LYS A 3 0.89 16.81 12.76
C LYS A 3 1.91 15.90 12.04
N THR A 4 1.74 15.61 10.75
CA THR A 4 2.60 14.66 10.00
C THR A 4 3.32 15.29 8.80
N GLY A 5 3.32 16.62 8.69
CA GLY A 5 4.02 17.37 7.64
C GLY A 5 3.44 17.28 6.21
N SER A 6 2.44 16.42 5.96
CA SER A 6 1.83 16.22 4.64
C SER A 6 0.49 16.93 4.47
N SER A 7 0.26 17.59 3.33
CA SER A 7 -1.06 18.15 2.98
C SER A 7 -2.03 17.05 2.54
N PHE A 8 -3.25 17.05 3.09
CA PHE A 8 -4.31 16.10 2.70
C PHE A 8 -4.59 16.13 1.19
N ILE A 9 -4.68 17.33 0.60
CA ILE A 9 -4.94 17.50 -0.83
C ILE A 9 -3.79 16.94 -1.66
N GLY A 10 -2.54 17.15 -1.23
CA GLY A 10 -1.37 16.57 -1.90
C GLY A 10 -1.40 15.05 -1.90
N MET A 11 -1.76 14.44 -0.76
CA MET A 11 -1.87 12.99 -0.62
C MET A 11 -3.03 12.41 -1.44
N PHE A 12 -4.16 13.09 -1.46
CA PHE A 12 -5.30 12.69 -2.29
C PHE A 12 -4.96 12.76 -3.78
N ALA A 13 -4.42 13.90 -4.24
CA ALA A 13 -3.99 14.09 -5.62
C ALA A 13 -2.95 13.05 -6.03
N LEU A 14 -1.96 12.78 -5.17
CA LEU A 14 -0.97 11.73 -5.38
C LEU A 14 -1.64 10.38 -5.61
N ARG A 15 -2.61 9.97 -4.77
CA ARG A 15 -3.30 8.69 -4.94
C ARG A 15 -4.07 8.60 -6.25
N VAL A 16 -4.79 9.65 -6.61
CA VAL A 16 -5.59 9.68 -7.86
C VAL A 16 -4.66 9.60 -9.08
N VAL A 17 -3.64 10.46 -9.14
CA VAL A 17 -2.68 10.47 -10.26
C VAL A 17 -1.95 9.14 -10.38
N MET A 18 -1.45 8.61 -9.26
CA MET A 18 -0.71 7.35 -9.27
C MET A 18 -1.60 6.15 -9.64
N ALA A 19 -2.90 6.18 -9.32
CA ALA A 19 -3.82 5.14 -9.77
C ALA A 19 -3.86 5.04 -11.31
N PHE A 20 -3.95 6.19 -12.01
CA PHE A 20 -3.91 6.21 -13.48
C PHE A 20 -2.55 5.80 -14.03
N VAL A 21 -1.45 6.30 -13.43
CA VAL A 21 -0.08 5.95 -13.86
C VAL A 21 0.16 4.45 -13.73
N VAL A 22 -0.19 3.85 -12.58
CA VAL A 22 -0.04 2.41 -12.32
C VAL A 22 -0.93 1.60 -13.27
N ALA A 23 -2.17 2.03 -13.50
CA ALA A 23 -3.09 1.35 -14.41
C ALA A 23 -2.54 1.31 -15.85
N ILE A 24 -2.05 2.45 -16.35
CA ILE A 24 -1.44 2.52 -17.70
C ILE A 24 -0.18 1.65 -17.75
N PHE A 25 0.68 1.72 -16.74
CA PHE A 25 1.90 0.93 -16.66
C PHE A 25 1.61 -0.59 -16.68
N LEU A 26 0.66 -1.04 -15.87
CA LEU A 26 0.25 -2.44 -15.84
C LEU A 26 -0.40 -2.88 -17.16
N ASN A 27 -1.21 -2.03 -17.78
CA ASN A 27 -1.81 -2.31 -19.08
C ASN A 27 -0.77 -2.48 -20.21
N LEU A 28 0.40 -1.84 -20.09
CA LEU A 28 1.50 -1.99 -21.05
C LEU A 28 2.35 -3.24 -20.80
N ILE A 29 2.41 -3.72 -19.55
CA ILE A 29 3.26 -4.85 -19.15
C ILE A 29 2.51 -6.18 -19.22
N LEU A 30 1.24 -6.18 -18.84
CA LEU A 30 0.41 -7.39 -18.86
C LEU A 30 -0.03 -7.67 -20.30
N SER A 31 0.17 -8.93 -20.73
CA SER A 31 -0.31 -9.37 -22.03
C SER A 31 -1.84 -9.50 -22.01
N PRO A 32 -2.55 -9.22 -23.13
CA PRO A 32 -4.02 -9.31 -23.19
C PRO A 32 -4.60 -10.69 -22.84
N ASN A 33 -3.77 -11.74 -22.83
CA ASN A 33 -4.17 -13.13 -22.59
C ASN A 33 -4.03 -13.56 -21.12
N ASP A 34 -3.41 -12.75 -20.25
CA ASP A 34 -3.39 -13.01 -18.82
C ASP A 34 -4.74 -12.58 -18.24
N THR A 35 -5.76 -13.45 -18.30
CA THR A 35 -7.02 -13.21 -17.58
C THR A 35 -6.74 -13.32 -16.08
N PRO A 36 -6.63 -12.21 -15.33
CA PRO A 36 -6.12 -12.25 -13.95
C PRO A 36 -7.15 -12.80 -12.96
N PHE A 37 -8.42 -12.86 -13.40
CA PHE A 37 -9.53 -13.37 -12.63
C PHE A 37 -9.81 -14.80 -13.05
N MET A 38 -9.36 -15.75 -12.23
CA MET A 38 -9.65 -17.17 -12.42
C MET A 38 -11.09 -17.55 -12.06
N GLN A 39 -11.87 -16.63 -11.46
CA GLN A 39 -13.32 -16.80 -11.36
C GLN A 39 -13.95 -16.50 -12.72
N THR A 40 -13.89 -17.48 -13.61
CA THR A 40 -14.76 -17.55 -14.78
C THR A 40 -16.19 -17.61 -14.26
N ILE A 41 -16.96 -16.54 -14.45
CA ILE A 41 -18.42 -16.62 -14.40
C ILE A 41 -18.77 -17.76 -15.35
N ALA A 42 -19.33 -18.84 -14.82
CA ALA A 42 -19.79 -19.94 -15.66
C ALA A 42 -20.71 -19.32 -16.71
N ALA A 43 -20.29 -19.33 -17.97
CA ALA A 43 -21.10 -18.85 -19.06
C ALA A 43 -22.35 -19.73 -19.08
N VAL A 44 -23.46 -19.21 -18.55
CA VAL A 44 -24.74 -19.91 -18.57
C VAL A 44 -25.23 -19.83 -20.01
N ASN A 45 -24.92 -20.87 -20.78
CA ASN A 45 -25.18 -20.94 -22.22
C ASN A 45 -26.68 -20.95 -22.58
N ASP A 46 -27.57 -21.12 -21.61
CA ASP A 46 -29.03 -21.03 -21.76
C ASP A 46 -29.62 -20.45 -20.47
N ALA A 47 -29.90 -19.14 -20.40
CA ALA A 47 -30.25 -18.51 -19.13
C ALA A 47 -31.54 -17.69 -19.21
N SER A 48 -32.59 -18.23 -18.60
CA SER A 48 -33.67 -17.40 -18.07
C SER A 48 -33.08 -16.41 -17.05
N ILE A 49 -33.70 -15.23 -16.90
CA ILE A 49 -33.27 -14.20 -15.93
C ILE A 49 -33.10 -14.80 -14.52
N VAL A 50 -33.94 -15.76 -14.17
CA VAL A 50 -33.91 -16.48 -12.90
C VAL A 50 -32.63 -17.31 -12.74
N GLY A 51 -32.22 -18.05 -13.78
CA GLY A 51 -30.98 -18.84 -13.73
C GLY A 51 -29.71 -17.99 -13.62
N VAL A 52 -29.70 -16.81 -14.27
CA VAL A 52 -28.60 -15.84 -14.12
C VAL A 52 -28.53 -15.31 -12.67
N LEU A 53 -29.69 -14.94 -12.10
CA LEU A 53 -29.76 -14.43 -10.73
C LEU A 53 -29.31 -15.47 -9.70
N GLU A 54 -29.70 -16.73 -9.86
CA GLU A 54 -29.30 -17.81 -8.96
C GLU A 54 -27.78 -18.07 -9.03
N ALA A 55 -27.22 -18.19 -10.24
CA ALA A 55 -25.78 -18.38 -10.42
C ALA A 55 -24.97 -17.20 -9.86
N TRP A 56 -25.43 -15.97 -10.11
CA TRP A 56 -24.82 -14.76 -9.56
C TRP A 56 -24.89 -14.73 -8.03
N LEU A 57 -26.04 -15.08 -7.44
CA LEU A 57 -26.23 -15.07 -6.00
C LEU A 57 -25.31 -16.10 -5.32
N HIS A 58 -25.25 -17.32 -5.85
CA HIS A 58 -24.39 -18.38 -5.31
C HIS A 58 -22.91 -18.00 -5.42
N SER A 59 -22.46 -17.49 -6.57
CA SER A 59 -21.09 -17.02 -6.76
C SER A 59 -20.74 -15.86 -5.83
N SER A 60 -21.63 -14.88 -5.70
CA SER A 60 -21.44 -13.72 -4.83
C SER A 60 -21.38 -14.13 -3.35
N LEU A 61 -22.25 -15.03 -2.90
CA LEU A 61 -22.26 -15.49 -1.52
C LEU A 61 -20.98 -16.27 -1.19
N SER A 62 -20.53 -17.14 -2.10
CA SER A 62 -19.26 -17.85 -1.97
C SER A 62 -18.08 -16.88 -1.83
N LEU A 63 -18.03 -15.85 -2.69
CA LEU A 63 -16.99 -14.82 -2.65
C LEU A 63 -17.01 -14.05 -1.31
N VAL A 64 -18.19 -13.64 -0.84
CA VAL A 64 -18.35 -12.95 0.45
C VAL A 64 -17.81 -13.80 1.61
N VAL A 65 -18.15 -15.09 1.66
CA VAL A 65 -17.66 -16.00 2.71
C VAL A 65 -16.14 -16.13 2.66
N THR A 66 -15.56 -16.29 1.46
CA THR A 66 -14.10 -16.36 1.27
C THR A 66 -13.41 -15.10 1.78
N ILE A 67 -13.91 -13.91 1.43
CA ILE A 67 -13.35 -12.64 1.90
C ILE A 67 -13.45 -12.52 3.42
N ILE A 68 -14.61 -12.83 4.02
CA ILE A 68 -14.80 -12.75 5.47
C ILE A 68 -13.79 -13.63 6.20
N LEU A 69 -13.60 -14.88 5.76
CA LEU A 69 -12.63 -15.80 6.37
C LEU A 69 -11.20 -15.28 6.27
N ILE A 70 -10.80 -14.77 5.09
CA ILE A 70 -9.46 -14.22 4.87
C ILE A 70 -9.22 -12.98 5.74
N VAL A 71 -10.10 -11.98 5.66
CA VAL A 71 -9.94 -10.72 6.42
C VAL A 71 -9.94 -10.99 7.92
N THR A 72 -10.86 -11.84 8.41
CA THR A 72 -10.92 -12.18 9.84
C THR A 72 -9.62 -12.87 10.29
N GLY A 73 -9.15 -13.86 9.52
CA GLY A 73 -7.89 -14.56 9.81
C GLY A 73 -6.69 -13.61 9.83
N LEU A 74 -6.64 -12.67 8.89
CA LEU A 74 -5.61 -11.64 8.83
C LEU A 74 -5.67 -10.68 10.01
N MET A 75 -6.86 -10.20 10.38
CA MET A 75 -7.03 -9.34 11.55
C MET A 75 -6.55 -10.03 12.83
N ILE A 76 -6.88 -11.32 13.00
CA ILE A 76 -6.40 -12.11 14.15
C ILE A 76 -4.88 -12.22 14.13
N LEU A 77 -4.28 -12.58 12.99
CA LEU A 77 -2.82 -12.69 12.83
C LEU A 77 -2.13 -11.36 13.13
N GLN A 78 -2.60 -10.26 12.55
CA GLN A 78 -2.05 -8.93 12.77
C GLN A 78 -2.14 -8.52 14.25
N ARG A 79 -3.27 -8.82 14.90
CA ARG A 79 -3.46 -8.54 16.32
C ARG A 79 -2.46 -9.32 17.18
N MET A 80 -2.26 -10.61 16.90
CA MET A 80 -1.24 -11.41 17.56
C MET A 80 0.17 -10.84 17.34
N LEU A 81 0.55 -10.53 16.10
CA LEU A 81 1.86 -9.96 15.77
C LEU A 81 2.14 -8.64 16.52
N THR A 82 1.10 -7.84 16.73
CA THR A 82 1.16 -6.58 17.46
C THR A 82 1.27 -6.83 18.96
N GLU A 83 0.43 -7.70 19.53
CA GLU A 83 0.40 -8.01 20.97
C GLU A 83 1.70 -8.66 21.46
N PHE A 84 2.28 -9.58 20.68
CA PHE A 84 3.54 -10.23 21.00
C PHE A 84 4.78 -9.37 20.67
N HIS A 85 4.61 -8.11 20.29
CA HIS A 85 5.69 -7.19 19.90
C HIS A 85 6.61 -7.75 18.80
N LEU A 86 6.09 -8.67 17.97
CA LEU A 86 6.85 -9.31 16.89
C LEU A 86 7.23 -8.31 15.80
N ILE A 87 6.41 -7.27 15.62
CA ILE A 87 6.69 -6.18 14.69
C ILE A 87 8.03 -5.50 15.02
N GLU A 88 8.35 -5.31 16.31
CA GLU A 88 9.63 -4.71 16.71
C GLU A 88 10.81 -5.60 16.35
N VAL A 89 10.68 -6.91 16.56
CA VAL A 89 11.72 -7.89 16.22
C VAL A 89 11.97 -7.92 14.71
N ILE A 90 10.89 -7.94 13.91
CA ILE A 90 10.97 -7.97 12.44
C ILE A 90 11.48 -6.64 11.88
N SER A 91 11.25 -5.51 12.57
CA SER A 91 11.68 -4.18 12.12
C SER A 91 13.20 -4.00 12.08
N ARG A 92 13.95 -4.66 12.96
CA ARG A 92 15.41 -4.51 13.09
C ARG A 92 16.17 -4.90 11.80
N PRO A 93 15.96 -6.10 11.22
CA PRO A 93 16.62 -6.49 9.98
C PRO A 93 16.14 -5.70 8.75
N LEU A 94 15.01 -4.98 8.83
CA LEU A 94 14.47 -4.17 7.73
C LEU A 94 15.11 -2.76 7.61
N ARG A 95 15.96 -2.37 8.56
CA ARG A 95 16.72 -1.10 8.51
C ARG A 95 17.48 -0.85 7.20
N PRO A 96 18.26 -1.79 6.64
CA PRO A 96 18.93 -1.58 5.35
C PRO A 96 17.93 -1.38 4.21
N LEU A 97 16.76 -2.04 4.25
CA LEU A 97 15.74 -1.91 3.22
C LEU A 97 15.12 -0.50 3.21
N MET A 98 15.00 0.15 4.37
CA MET A 98 14.51 1.54 4.42
C MET A 98 15.37 2.49 3.58
N LYS A 99 16.69 2.27 3.50
CA LYS A 99 17.57 3.08 2.66
C LYS A 99 17.23 2.95 1.18
N VAL A 100 16.93 1.73 0.72
CA VAL A 100 16.47 1.46 -0.66
C VAL A 100 15.15 2.19 -0.91
N PHE A 101 14.24 2.17 0.06
CA PHE A 101 12.96 2.86 -0.03
C PHE A 101 13.07 4.39 0.04
N GLY A 102 14.26 4.93 0.28
CA GLY A 102 14.46 6.36 0.52
C GLY A 102 13.85 6.80 1.86
N LEU A 103 13.60 5.88 2.79
CA LEU A 103 13.02 6.13 4.10
C LEU A 103 14.08 6.24 5.20
N PRO A 104 13.75 6.89 6.33
CA PRO A 104 14.61 6.97 7.50
C PRO A 104 14.92 5.58 8.10
N PRO A 105 16.14 5.33 8.60
CA PRO A 105 16.48 4.07 9.28
C PRO A 105 15.69 3.81 10.56
N SER A 106 15.07 4.84 11.13
CA SER A 106 14.22 4.77 12.33
C SER A 106 12.76 4.41 12.04
N SER A 107 12.33 4.42 10.77
CA SER A 107 10.94 4.14 10.39
C SER A 107 10.56 2.70 9.98
N PRO A 108 11.39 1.64 10.08
CA PRO A 108 10.95 0.29 9.66
C PRO A 108 9.74 -0.21 10.44
N PHE A 109 9.68 0.07 11.75
CA PHE A 109 8.53 -0.27 12.58
C PHE A 109 7.25 0.35 12.01
N LEU A 110 7.26 1.68 11.82
CA LEU A 110 6.12 2.42 11.30
C LEU A 110 5.72 1.96 9.89
N TRP A 111 6.70 1.63 9.05
CA TRP A 111 6.46 1.10 7.72
C TRP A 111 5.76 -0.26 7.77
N ILE A 112 6.21 -1.19 8.62
CA ILE A 112 5.55 -2.49 8.79
C ILE A 112 4.12 -2.29 9.28
N VAL A 113 3.93 -1.50 10.34
CA VAL A 113 2.61 -1.24 10.90
C VAL A 113 1.66 -0.67 9.83
N GLY A 114 2.09 0.31 9.05
CA GLY A 114 1.26 0.90 8.00
C GLY A 114 0.92 -0.04 6.84
N ASN A 115 1.82 -0.97 6.50
CA ASN A 115 1.59 -1.95 5.42
C ASN A 115 0.87 -3.23 5.90
N LEU A 116 0.96 -3.55 7.19
CA LEU A 116 0.42 -4.77 7.78
C LEU A 116 -0.91 -4.52 8.48
N VAL A 117 -0.98 -3.52 9.36
CA VAL A 117 -2.17 -3.20 10.19
C VAL A 117 -3.02 -2.11 9.53
N GLY A 118 -2.38 -1.23 8.76
CA GLY A 118 -3.05 -0.22 7.95
C GLY A 118 -2.72 1.22 8.33
N LEU A 119 -3.12 2.13 7.45
CA LEU A 119 -2.73 3.54 7.49
C LEU A 119 -3.29 4.29 8.71
N ALA A 120 -4.50 3.96 9.18
CA ALA A 120 -5.11 4.64 10.32
C ALA A 120 -4.32 4.41 11.61
N TYR A 121 -4.01 3.14 11.91
CA TYR A 121 -3.23 2.77 13.10
C TYR A 121 -1.77 3.22 12.99
N GLY A 122 -1.13 3.01 11.83
CA GLY A 122 0.21 3.53 11.57
C GLY A 122 0.27 5.06 11.68
N GLY A 123 -0.77 5.77 11.22
CA GLY A 123 -0.87 7.22 11.31
C GLY A 123 -0.97 7.74 12.75
N ALA A 124 -1.69 7.03 13.63
CA ALA A 124 -1.76 7.36 15.06
C ALA A 124 -0.37 7.22 15.71
N ILE A 125 0.27 6.06 15.55
CA ILE A 125 1.63 5.82 16.06
C ILE A 125 2.64 6.83 15.50
N MET A 126 2.53 7.18 14.21
CA MET A 126 3.39 8.18 13.60
C MET A 126 3.23 9.55 14.25
N ALA A 127 2.00 9.95 14.58
CA ALA A 127 1.74 11.22 15.27
C ALA A 127 2.40 11.21 16.66
N ASP A 128 2.27 10.12 17.41
CA ASP A 128 2.88 9.96 18.73
C ASP A 128 4.43 10.04 18.63
N MET A 129 5.03 9.34 17.65
CA MET A 129 6.48 9.38 17.44
C MET A 129 7.03 10.76 17.06
N VAL A 130 6.24 11.57 16.35
CA VAL A 130 6.59 12.96 16.03
C VAL A 130 6.47 13.85 17.27
N GLU A 131 5.43 13.68 18.07
CA GLU A 131 5.23 14.42 19.33
C GLU A 131 6.32 14.11 20.37
N GLU A 132 6.76 12.85 20.44
CA GLU A 132 7.86 12.39 21.28
C GLU A 132 9.26 12.79 20.74
N GLY A 133 9.35 13.41 19.57
CA GLY A 133 10.61 13.82 18.95
C GLY A 133 11.47 12.64 18.44
N LYS A 134 10.92 11.42 18.39
CA LYS A 134 11.59 10.22 17.86
C LYS A 134 11.65 10.19 16.33
N LEU A 135 10.77 10.95 15.66
CA LEU A 135 10.69 11.07 14.21
C LEU A 135 10.55 12.54 13.81
N SER A 136 11.40 13.01 12.88
CA SER A 136 11.27 14.37 12.38
C SER A 136 10.04 14.54 11.48
N LEU A 137 9.55 15.77 11.32
CA LEU A 137 8.42 16.06 10.43
C LEU A 137 8.71 15.70 8.97
N ASP A 138 9.93 15.92 8.49
CA ASP A 138 10.33 15.57 7.12
C ASP A 138 10.42 14.06 6.92
N ASP A 139 10.90 13.35 7.91
CA ASP A 139 10.96 11.88 7.94
C ASP A 139 9.56 11.27 7.97
N SER A 140 8.69 11.78 8.85
CA SER A 140 7.27 11.42 8.91
C SER A 140 6.58 11.67 7.57
N ASN A 141 6.88 12.79 6.92
CA ASN A 141 6.30 13.12 5.62
C ASN A 141 6.76 12.14 4.53
N ALA A 142 8.04 11.75 4.52
CA ALA A 142 8.56 10.74 3.59
C ALA A 142 7.91 9.37 3.79
N VAL A 143 7.79 8.93 5.05
CA VAL A 143 7.09 7.68 5.38
C VAL A 143 5.63 7.74 4.95
N ASN A 144 4.95 8.87 5.19
CA ASN A 144 3.56 9.02 4.80
C ASN A 144 3.38 8.93 3.28
N HIS A 145 4.23 9.58 2.48
CA HIS A 145 4.19 9.48 1.02
C HIS A 145 4.40 8.05 0.51
N HIS A 146 5.27 7.28 1.16
CA HIS A 146 5.43 5.87 0.83
C HIS A 146 4.16 5.07 1.14
N LEU A 147 3.63 5.23 2.36
CA LEU A 147 2.43 4.53 2.81
C LEU A 147 1.19 4.94 2.02
N ALA A 148 1.13 6.17 1.48
CA ALA A 148 0.06 6.63 0.60
C ALA A 148 -0.20 5.65 -0.55
N ILE A 149 0.88 5.06 -1.08
CA ILE A 149 0.86 4.14 -2.21
C ILE A 149 0.81 2.69 -1.72
N SER A 150 1.60 2.35 -0.71
CA SER A 150 1.82 0.96 -0.32
C SER A 150 0.94 0.44 0.83
N HIS A 151 0.23 1.28 1.59
CA HIS A 151 -0.53 0.85 2.78
C HIS A 151 -1.41 -0.38 2.56
N SER A 152 -1.62 -1.13 3.64
CA SER A 152 -2.38 -2.40 3.60
C SER A 152 -1.83 -3.39 2.56
N LEU A 153 -0.52 -3.33 2.29
CA LEU A 153 0.15 -4.17 1.30
C LEU A 153 -0.15 -5.66 1.50
N LEU A 154 -0.16 -6.13 2.75
CA LEU A 154 -0.40 -7.54 3.03
C LEU A 154 -1.87 -7.94 2.83
N GLU A 155 -2.79 -7.14 3.39
CA GLU A 155 -4.23 -7.40 3.32
C GLU A 155 -4.76 -7.34 1.89
N ASP A 156 -4.51 -6.24 1.17
CA ASP A 156 -4.99 -6.05 -0.20
C ASP A 156 -4.43 -7.13 -1.13
N THR A 157 -3.14 -7.45 -1.00
CA THR A 157 -2.49 -8.45 -1.85
C THR A 157 -3.08 -9.83 -1.63
N LEU A 158 -3.32 -10.24 -0.38
CA LEU A 158 -3.90 -11.56 -0.11
C LEU A 158 -5.35 -11.66 -0.60
N LEU A 159 -6.11 -10.57 -0.53
CA LEU A 159 -7.44 -10.51 -1.15
C LEU A 159 -7.35 -10.68 -2.68
N PHE A 160 -6.43 -9.99 -3.34
CA PHE A 160 -6.24 -10.13 -4.78
C PHE A 160 -5.70 -11.52 -5.19
N VAL A 161 -4.83 -12.12 -4.38
CA VAL A 161 -4.34 -13.48 -4.59
C VAL A 161 -5.47 -14.50 -4.47
N ALA A 162 -6.40 -14.31 -3.54
CA ALA A 162 -7.59 -15.14 -3.44
C ALA A 162 -8.52 -15.03 -4.66
N LEU A 163 -8.41 -13.92 -5.42
CA LEU A 163 -9.11 -13.72 -6.70
C LEU A 163 -8.33 -14.28 -7.92
N GLY A 164 -7.12 -14.82 -7.70
CA GLY A 164 -6.28 -15.43 -8.74
C GLY A 164 -5.17 -14.53 -9.28
N ILE A 165 -4.98 -13.33 -8.72
CA ILE A 165 -3.97 -12.38 -9.21
C ILE A 165 -2.58 -12.74 -8.66
N ASN A 166 -1.55 -12.64 -9.50
CA ASN A 166 -0.17 -12.93 -9.10
C ASN A 166 0.35 -11.95 -8.04
N LEU A 167 0.74 -12.51 -6.88
CA LEU A 167 1.29 -11.79 -5.73
C LEU A 167 2.47 -10.87 -6.10
N TRP A 168 3.41 -11.35 -6.91
CA TRP A 168 4.65 -10.63 -7.22
C TRP A 168 4.39 -9.37 -8.04
N ILE A 169 3.40 -9.42 -8.93
CA ILE A 169 3.03 -8.28 -9.77
C ILE A 169 2.44 -7.17 -8.89
N ILE A 170 1.56 -7.52 -7.96
CA ILE A 170 0.91 -6.55 -7.06
C ILE A 170 1.93 -5.93 -6.13
N VAL A 171 2.69 -6.75 -5.39
CA VAL A 171 3.67 -6.27 -4.42
C VAL A 171 4.78 -5.49 -5.11
N GLY A 172 5.33 -6.03 -6.20
CA GLY A 172 6.39 -5.40 -6.97
C GLY A 172 5.99 -4.03 -7.50
N THR A 173 4.80 -3.93 -8.10
CA THR A 173 4.30 -2.65 -8.64
C THR A 173 4.07 -1.63 -7.53
N ARG A 174 3.39 -2.02 -6.44
CA ARG A 174 3.10 -1.08 -5.33
C ARG A 174 4.38 -0.57 -4.66
N LEU A 175 5.35 -1.45 -4.41
CA LEU A 175 6.63 -1.05 -3.82
C LEU A 175 7.44 -0.19 -4.78
N LEU A 176 7.53 -0.57 -6.06
CA LEU A 176 8.25 0.20 -7.07
C LEU A 176 7.76 1.65 -7.13
N PHE A 177 6.45 1.85 -7.27
CA PHE A 177 5.90 3.20 -7.36
C PHE A 177 5.98 3.98 -6.05
N ALA A 178 5.86 3.31 -4.89
CA ALA A 178 6.10 3.96 -3.60
C ALA A 178 7.54 4.49 -3.48
N ILE A 179 8.52 3.69 -3.92
CA ILE A 179 9.93 4.08 -3.97
C ILE A 179 10.12 5.27 -4.91
N ILE A 180 9.58 5.22 -6.13
CA ILE A 180 9.67 6.31 -7.11
C ILE A 180 9.13 7.62 -6.55
N VAL A 181 7.99 7.59 -5.86
CA VAL A 181 7.38 8.79 -5.25
C VAL A 181 8.29 9.40 -4.18
N VAL A 182 8.84 8.59 -3.29
CA VAL A 182 9.72 9.08 -2.21
C VAL A 182 11.01 9.66 -2.77
N TRP A 183 11.66 8.95 -3.70
CA TRP A 183 12.89 9.42 -4.33
C TRP A 183 12.66 10.65 -5.21
N GLY A 184 11.57 10.69 -5.97
CA GLY A 184 11.16 11.87 -6.74
C GLY A 184 11.00 13.09 -5.86
N ARG A 185 10.33 12.96 -4.70
CA ARG A 185 10.22 14.04 -3.71
C ARG A 185 11.59 14.49 -3.20
N LYS A 186 12.46 13.55 -2.81
CA LYS A 186 13.81 13.89 -2.33
C LYS A 186 14.62 14.66 -3.36
N LEU A 187 14.55 14.27 -4.63
CA LEU A 187 15.24 14.95 -5.73
C LEU A 187 14.70 16.37 -5.95
N ILE A 188 13.37 16.57 -5.90
CA ILE A 188 12.75 17.89 -6.04
C ILE A 188 13.21 18.83 -4.91
N VAL A 189 13.18 18.35 -3.67
CA VAL A 189 13.63 19.13 -2.50
C VAL A 189 15.12 19.47 -2.60
N LEU A 190 15.96 18.51 -2.99
CA LEU A 190 17.39 18.71 -3.18
C LEU A 190 17.65 19.77 -4.27
N ARG A 191 16.97 19.68 -5.41
CA ARG A 191 17.10 20.62 -6.52
C ARG A 191 16.65 22.03 -6.14
N TYR A 192 15.58 22.16 -5.36
CA TYR A 192 15.12 23.45 -4.86
C TYR A 192 16.15 24.10 -3.92
N PHE A 193 16.76 23.30 -3.03
CA PHE A 193 17.81 23.78 -2.13
C PHE A 193 19.05 24.26 -2.90
N PHE A 194 19.52 23.50 -3.89
CA PHE A 194 20.64 23.91 -4.74
C PHE A 194 20.33 25.15 -5.59
N SER A 195 19.11 25.28 -6.11
CA SER A 195 18.70 26.44 -6.90
C SER A 195 18.66 27.74 -6.08
N LYS A 196 18.39 27.65 -4.76
CA LYS A 196 18.34 28.83 -3.87
C LYS A 196 19.71 29.24 -3.34
N ASN A 197 20.68 28.31 -3.31
CA ASN A 197 22.05 28.53 -2.82
C ASN A 197 23.06 28.80 -3.94
N GLN A 198 22.62 28.99 -5.19
CA GLN A 198 23.49 29.54 -6.22
C GLN A 198 23.68 31.05 -5.96
N PRO A 199 24.93 31.54 -5.81
CA PRO A 199 25.17 32.97 -5.71
C PRO A 199 24.72 33.62 -7.01
N SER A 200 23.83 34.61 -6.89
CA SER A 200 23.51 35.55 -7.98
C SER A 200 24.81 36.20 -8.44
N GLY A 201 25.33 35.74 -9.59
CA GLY A 201 26.43 36.41 -10.29
C GLY A 201 26.00 37.75 -10.85
#